data_AF-A0A7X6ZZZ3-F1
#
_entry.id   AF-A0A7X6ZZZ3-F1
#
_cell.length_a   1.000
_cell.length_b   1.000
_cell.length_c   1.000
_cell.angle_alpha   90.00
_cell.angle_beta   90.00
_cell.angle_gamma   90.00
#
_symmetry.space_group_name_H-M   'P 1'
#
loop_
_entity.id
_entity.type
_entity.pdbx_description
1 polymer ?
#
loop_
_entity_poly.entity_id
_entity_poly.type
_entity_poly.pdbx_seq_one_letter_code
_entity_poly.pdbx_strand_id
1 'polypeptide(L)'
;VNWLEGDTKLIYANNSYLRVYDINTRVDKEIFSARTSNIGEIKINGDQRKALLIMNNKPGTSNITGLLDLPTKELQEISKDNHYAHWSLSGNYFLLADKKFYGSYFPWFYLELKRYNLDGELVAKELYGKGIDIVEHSLSPDDRFMVFTIKTPNSYFPIRHFFKDIFIKQLNTNLITRLTYSENVYNPIWL
;
A
#
# COMPACT_ATOMS: atom_id res chain seq x y z
N VAL A 1 12.04 2.86 -3.77
CA VAL A 1 13.31 2.09 -3.74
C VAL A 1 13.15 1.04 -2.66
N ASN A 2 13.53 -0.20 -2.91
CA ASN A 2 13.44 -1.30 -1.94
C ASN A 2 14.72 -2.16 -2.01
N TRP A 3 15.02 -2.86 -0.92
CA TRP A 3 16.16 -3.77 -0.83
C TRP A 3 15.76 -5.20 -1.16
N LEU A 4 16.69 -5.93 -1.76
CA LEU A 4 16.60 -7.35 -2.13
C LEU A 4 17.84 -8.09 -1.63
N GLU A 5 17.74 -9.40 -1.46
CA GLU A 5 18.84 -10.32 -1.17
C GLU A 5 19.80 -9.83 -0.06
N GLY A 6 19.27 -9.60 1.14
CA GLY A 6 20.07 -9.20 2.30
C GLY A 6 20.82 -7.88 2.10
N ASP A 7 20.13 -6.89 1.51
CA ASP A 7 20.60 -5.52 1.29
C ASP A 7 21.77 -5.36 0.31
N THR A 8 22.01 -6.36 -0.55
CA THR A 8 23.06 -6.29 -1.58
C THR A 8 22.55 -5.78 -2.93
N LYS A 9 21.23 -5.87 -3.15
CA LYS A 9 20.57 -5.45 -4.38
C LYS A 9 19.48 -4.42 -4.08
N LEU A 10 19.45 -3.39 -4.92
CA LEU A 10 18.50 -2.30 -4.85
C LEU A 10 17.55 -2.38 -6.02
N ILE A 11 16.25 -2.47 -5.77
CA ILE A 11 15.23 -2.34 -6.80
C ILE A 11 14.59 -0.96 -6.77
N TYR A 12 14.44 -0.36 -7.95
CA TYR A 12 13.93 0.99 -8.07
C TYR A 12 13.20 1.21 -9.39
N ALA A 13 12.27 2.18 -9.36
CA ALA A 13 11.61 2.67 -10.54
C ALA A 13 12.43 3.82 -11.15
N ASN A 14 12.59 3.80 -12.46
CA ASN A 14 13.02 4.93 -13.26
C ASN A 14 11.97 5.14 -14.36
N ASN A 15 11.03 6.05 -14.13
CA ASN A 15 9.86 6.25 -14.97
C ASN A 15 9.09 4.93 -15.17
N SER A 16 9.01 4.44 -16.41
CA SER A 16 8.30 3.21 -16.77
C SER A 16 9.12 1.94 -16.57
N TYR A 17 10.36 2.03 -16.08
CA TYR A 17 11.28 0.90 -15.97
C TYR A 17 11.50 0.52 -14.51
N LEU A 18 11.44 -0.78 -14.24
CA LEU A 18 11.86 -1.37 -12.99
C LEU A 18 13.28 -1.92 -13.17
N ARG A 19 14.19 -1.47 -12.33
CA ARG A 19 15.62 -1.75 -12.45
C ARG A 19 16.15 -2.34 -11.16
N VAL A 20 17.17 -3.17 -11.26
CA VAL A 20 17.93 -3.72 -10.15
C VAL A 20 19.38 -3.28 -10.29
N TYR A 21 19.88 -2.64 -9.24
CA TYR A 21 21.28 -2.31 -9.07
C TYR A 21 21.90 -3.24 -8.04
N ASP A 22 22.94 -3.97 -8.43
CA ASP A 22 23.73 -4.80 -7.54
C ASP A 22 24.93 -3.98 -7.04
N ILE A 23 25.02 -3.78 -5.72
CA ILE A 23 26.05 -2.91 -5.12
C ILE A 23 27.44 -3.54 -5.21
N ASN A 24 27.51 -4.87 -5.16
CA ASN A 24 28.77 -5.60 -5.17
C ASN A 24 29.41 -5.58 -6.55
N THR A 25 28.60 -5.83 -7.59
CA THR A 25 29.06 -5.88 -8.98
C THR A 25 28.99 -4.53 -9.69
N ARG A 26 28.28 -3.56 -9.11
CA ARG A 26 27.95 -2.25 -9.70
C ARG A 26 27.18 -2.34 -11.03
N VAL A 27 26.49 -3.45 -11.26
CA VAL A 27 25.69 -3.65 -12.47
C VAL A 27 24.29 -3.11 -12.23
N ASP A 28 23.85 -2.24 -13.15
CA ASP A 28 22.48 -1.72 -13.21
C ASP A 28 21.74 -2.37 -14.39
N LYS A 29 20.68 -3.12 -14.10
CA LYS A 29 19.95 -3.91 -15.09
C LYS A 29 18.46 -3.64 -15.04
N GLU A 30 17.86 -3.46 -16.21
CA GLU A 30 16.40 -3.46 -16.35
C GLU A 30 15.85 -4.88 -16.17
N ILE A 31 14.83 -5.00 -15.33
CA ILE A 31 14.13 -6.26 -15.09
C ILE A 31 12.71 -6.27 -15.64
N PHE A 32 12.05 -5.11 -15.74
CA PHE A 32 10.69 -4.98 -16.26
C PHE A 32 10.42 -3.57 -16.83
N SER A 33 9.50 -3.46 -17.79
CA SER A 33 9.03 -2.20 -18.37
C SER A 33 7.51 -2.16 -18.45
N ALA A 34 6.91 -1.15 -17.82
CA ALA A 34 5.47 -0.87 -17.83
C ALA A 34 4.99 -0.22 -19.15
N ARG A 35 5.89 -0.02 -20.13
CA ARG A 35 5.68 0.56 -21.48
C ARG A 35 5.02 1.94 -21.54
N THR A 36 3.77 2.06 -21.10
CA THR A 36 2.91 3.25 -21.24
C THR A 36 2.63 3.98 -19.93
N SER A 37 3.04 3.40 -18.80
CA SER A 37 2.72 3.90 -17.46
C SER A 37 4.00 4.18 -16.68
N ASN A 38 3.99 5.20 -15.82
CA ASN A 38 5.10 5.50 -14.91
C ASN A 38 4.90 4.71 -13.61
N ILE A 39 5.93 4.02 -13.13
CA ILE A 39 5.89 3.28 -11.88
C ILE A 39 6.10 4.27 -10.72
N GLY A 40 5.02 4.60 -10.01
CA GLY A 40 5.05 5.54 -8.89
C GLY A 40 5.43 4.89 -7.56
N GLU A 41 4.95 3.67 -7.32
CA GLU A 41 5.21 2.93 -6.08
C GLU A 41 5.56 1.47 -6.37
N ILE A 42 6.46 0.91 -5.57
CA ILE A 42 6.88 -0.49 -5.62
C ILE A 42 6.80 -1.05 -4.21
N LYS A 43 6.10 -2.17 -4.03
CA LYS A 43 6.10 -2.96 -2.78
C LYS A 43 6.42 -4.40 -3.09
N ILE A 44 7.48 -4.93 -2.51
CA ILE A 44 7.90 -6.33 -2.72
C ILE A 44 7.40 -7.17 -1.55
N ASN A 45 6.95 -8.38 -1.84
CA ASN A 45 6.51 -9.31 -0.79
C ASN A 45 7.72 -9.94 -0.06
N GLY A 46 7.47 -10.56 1.09
CA GLY A 46 8.54 -11.08 1.96
C GLY A 46 9.49 -12.10 1.30
N ASP A 47 8.98 -12.92 0.37
CA ASP A 47 9.79 -13.92 -0.35
C ASP A 47 10.52 -13.34 -1.59
N GLN A 48 10.31 -12.05 -1.88
CA GLN A 48 10.91 -11.32 -2.99
C GLN A 48 10.60 -11.89 -4.39
N ARG A 49 9.49 -12.63 -4.55
CA ARG A 49 9.06 -13.18 -5.84
C ARG A 49 7.98 -12.36 -6.51
N LYS A 50 7.21 -11.58 -5.75
CA LYS A 50 6.12 -10.74 -6.28
C LYS A 50 6.31 -9.28 -5.89
N ALA A 51 5.90 -8.39 -6.79
CA ALA A 51 5.88 -6.96 -6.54
C ALA A 51 4.51 -6.36 -6.89
N LEU A 52 3.99 -5.51 -6.01
CA LEU A 52 2.91 -4.60 -6.33
C LEU A 52 3.50 -3.33 -6.93
N LEU A 53 2.96 -2.94 -8.08
CA LEU A 53 3.32 -1.73 -8.79
C LEU A 53 2.10 -0.82 -8.86
N ILE A 54 2.16 0.34 -8.22
CA ILE A 54 1.16 1.40 -8.47
C ILE A 54 1.71 2.27 -9.58
N MET A 55 1.05 2.20 -10.74
CA MET A 55 1.47 2.83 -11.98
C MET A 55 0.52 3.96 -12.34
N ASN A 56 1.10 5.13 -12.61
CA ASN A 56 0.37 6.30 -13.07
C ASN A 56 0.34 6.31 -14.59
N ASN A 57 -0.85 6.35 -15.14
CA ASN A 57 -1.06 6.60 -16.57
C ASN A 57 -0.93 8.10 -16.86
N LYS A 58 -1.25 8.51 -18.10
CA LYS A 58 -1.23 9.92 -18.53
C LYS A 58 -2.00 10.82 -17.53
N PRO A 59 -1.61 12.10 -17.37
CA PRO A 59 -2.33 13.04 -16.52
C PRO A 59 -3.85 13.01 -16.78
N GLY A 60 -4.65 12.97 -15.71
CA GLY A 60 -6.11 12.92 -15.79
C GLY A 60 -6.71 11.51 -15.90
N THR A 61 -5.90 10.46 -15.80
CA THR A 61 -6.38 9.06 -15.75
C THR A 61 -6.10 8.42 -14.40
N SER A 62 -6.97 7.46 -14.04
CA SER A 62 -6.82 6.61 -12.86
C SER A 62 -5.46 5.91 -12.83
N ASN A 63 -4.89 5.74 -11.63
CA ASN A 63 -3.74 4.86 -11.49
C ASN A 63 -4.18 3.39 -11.59
N ILE A 64 -3.24 2.53 -11.97
CA ILE A 64 -3.43 1.08 -12.07
C ILE A 64 -2.51 0.44 -11.06
N THR A 65 -3.03 -0.53 -10.31
CA THR A 65 -2.20 -1.43 -9.51
C THR A 65 -2.04 -2.75 -10.22
N GLY A 66 -0.79 -3.12 -10.49
CA GLY A 66 -0.43 -4.40 -11.06
C GLY A 66 0.32 -5.27 -10.06
N LEU A 67 0.14 -6.58 -10.19
CA LEU A 67 0.90 -7.62 -9.51
C LEU A 67 1.89 -8.22 -10.51
N LEU A 68 3.17 -7.98 -10.27
CA LEU A 68 4.28 -8.46 -11.08
C LEU A 68 4.87 -9.72 -10.45
N ASP A 69 4.94 -10.81 -11.21
CA ASP A 69 5.81 -11.95 -10.90
C ASP A 69 7.24 -11.60 -11.36
N LEU A 70 8.18 -11.51 -10.42
CA LEU A 70 9.54 -11.06 -10.70
C LEU A 70 10.35 -12.08 -11.52
N PRO A 71 10.27 -13.40 -11.26
CA PRO A 71 10.87 -14.43 -12.11
C PRO A 71 10.36 -14.44 -13.56
N THR A 72 9.04 -14.48 -13.77
CA THR A 72 8.46 -14.60 -15.12
C THR A 72 8.34 -13.25 -15.84
N LYS A 73 8.36 -12.16 -15.07
CA LYS A 73 8.13 -10.78 -15.53
C LYS A 73 6.71 -10.55 -16.06
N GLU A 74 5.79 -11.42 -15.69
CA GLU A 74 4.39 -11.29 -16.05
C GLU A 74 3.69 -10.32 -15.11
N LEU A 75 3.03 -9.32 -15.69
CA LEU A 75 2.27 -8.32 -14.97
C LEU A 75 0.77 -8.58 -15.14
N GLN A 76 0.08 -8.76 -14.04
CA GLN A 76 -1.38 -8.82 -13.99
C GLN A 76 -1.93 -7.50 -13.45
N GLU A 77 -2.85 -6.86 -14.16
CA GLU A 77 -3.64 -5.76 -13.61
C GLU A 77 -4.66 -6.31 -12.61
N ILE A 78 -4.66 -5.79 -11.38
CA ILE A 78 -5.52 -6.30 -10.30
C ILE A 78 -6.49 -5.26 -9.74
N SER A 79 -6.18 -3.97 -9.86
CA SER A 79 -7.02 -2.90 -9.33
C SER A 79 -6.69 -1.53 -9.93
N LYS A 80 -7.52 -0.52 -9.63
CA LYS A 80 -7.39 0.87 -10.09
C LYS A 80 -7.70 1.84 -8.96
N ASP A 81 -7.18 3.06 -9.08
CA ASP A 81 -7.44 4.17 -8.15
C ASP A 81 -7.07 3.88 -6.69
N ASN A 82 -6.02 3.07 -6.49
CA ASN A 82 -5.53 2.72 -5.17
C ASN A 82 -4.60 3.83 -4.66
N HIS A 83 -4.77 4.21 -3.39
CA HIS A 83 -3.96 5.22 -2.73
C HIS A 83 -2.58 4.70 -2.33
N TYR A 84 -2.54 3.48 -1.80
CA TYR A 84 -1.36 2.81 -1.29
C TYR A 84 -1.61 1.31 -1.24
N ALA A 85 -0.53 0.54 -1.09
CA ALA A 85 -0.54 -0.91 -1.00
C ALA A 85 0.38 -1.38 0.14
N HIS A 86 -0.03 -2.45 0.84
CA HIS A 86 0.78 -3.06 1.90
C HIS A 86 0.72 -4.58 1.83
N TRP A 87 1.87 -5.23 1.82
CA TRP A 87 1.96 -6.68 2.02
C TRP A 87 1.71 -7.05 3.48
N SER A 88 1.16 -8.24 3.70
CA SER A 88 1.21 -8.88 5.01
C SER A 88 2.65 -9.20 5.40
N LEU A 89 2.92 -9.30 6.71
CA LEU A 89 4.26 -9.66 7.18
C LEU A 89 4.66 -11.06 6.71
N SER A 90 3.69 -11.98 6.64
CA SER A 90 3.89 -13.31 6.08
C SER A 90 4.12 -13.31 4.57
N GLY A 91 3.80 -12.22 3.87
CA GLY A 91 3.81 -12.11 2.42
C GLY A 91 2.69 -12.88 1.70
N ASN A 92 1.74 -13.51 2.42
CA ASN A 92 0.69 -14.37 1.85
C ASN A 92 -0.54 -13.62 1.31
N TYR A 93 -0.67 -12.34 1.60
CA TYR A 93 -1.72 -11.48 1.04
C TYR A 93 -1.26 -10.03 1.06
N PHE A 94 -2.07 -9.17 0.47
CA PHE A 94 -1.84 -7.72 0.55
C PHE A 94 -3.15 -6.95 0.71
N LEU A 95 -3.01 -5.72 1.18
CA LEU A 95 -4.07 -4.74 1.27
C LEU A 95 -3.88 -3.67 0.18
N LEU A 96 -4.96 -3.32 -0.51
CA LEU A 96 -5.04 -2.12 -1.34
C LEU A 96 -6.06 -1.16 -0.73
N ALA A 97 -5.77 0.13 -0.77
CA ALA A 97 -6.65 1.17 -0.28
C ALA A 97 -7.29 1.96 -1.41
N ASP A 98 -8.57 1.75 -1.68
CA ASP A 98 -9.25 2.43 -2.80
C ASP A 98 -9.72 3.81 -2.37
N LYS A 99 -9.48 4.83 -3.21
CA LYS A 99 -10.05 6.17 -2.98
C LYS A 99 -11.48 6.24 -3.49
N LYS A 100 -12.43 6.49 -2.59
CA LYS A 100 -13.80 6.87 -2.96
C LYS A 100 -13.99 8.36 -2.76
N PHE A 101 -13.93 9.10 -3.86
CA PHE A 101 -14.12 10.56 -3.87
C PHE A 101 -15.59 10.95 -3.66
N TYR A 102 -15.82 11.99 -2.86
CA TYR A 102 -17.13 12.59 -2.65
C TYR A 102 -17.06 14.10 -2.83
N GLY A 103 -18.02 14.65 -3.58
CA GLY A 103 -18.17 16.08 -3.82
C GLY A 103 -17.43 16.59 -5.07
N SER A 104 -17.99 17.62 -5.71
CA SER A 104 -17.53 18.13 -7.01
C SER A 104 -16.39 19.16 -6.94
N TYR A 105 -16.14 19.77 -5.77
CA TYR A 105 -15.24 20.93 -5.62
C TYR A 105 -14.15 20.80 -4.55
N PHE A 106 -14.29 19.87 -3.61
CA PHE A 106 -13.28 19.56 -2.60
C PHE A 106 -13.23 18.04 -2.42
N PRO A 107 -12.23 17.34 -2.98
CA PRO A 107 -12.19 15.89 -2.90
C PRO A 107 -11.83 15.44 -1.48
N TRP A 108 -12.83 15.23 -0.64
CA TRP A 108 -12.72 14.33 0.49
C TRP A 108 -12.85 12.93 -0.08
N PHE A 109 -11.95 12.03 0.31
CA PHE A 109 -12.11 10.63 -0.03
C PHE A 109 -12.22 9.79 1.23
N TYR A 110 -13.10 8.80 1.15
CA TYR A 110 -13.05 7.65 2.03
C TYR A 110 -12.06 6.66 1.45
N LEU A 111 -11.41 5.91 2.32
CA LEU A 111 -10.60 4.78 1.94
C LEU A 111 -11.39 3.50 2.21
N GLU A 112 -11.42 2.62 1.22
CA GLU A 112 -11.85 1.23 1.39
C GLU A 112 -10.61 0.34 1.34
N LEU A 113 -10.20 -0.19 2.50
CA LEU A 113 -9.15 -1.21 2.58
C LEU A 113 -9.72 -2.55 2.14
N LYS A 114 -9.13 -3.11 1.09
CA LYS A 114 -9.48 -4.38 0.48
C LYS A 114 -8.31 -5.33 0.59
N ARG A 115 -8.58 -6.59 0.91
CA ARG A 115 -7.59 -7.65 1.04
C ARG A 115 -7.64 -8.57 -0.17
N TYR A 116 -6.47 -8.89 -0.72
CA TYR A 116 -6.29 -9.72 -1.90
C TYR A 116 -5.33 -10.87 -1.62
N ASN A 117 -5.55 -12.03 -2.22
CA ASN A 117 -4.62 -13.16 -2.14
C ASN A 117 -3.42 -12.98 -3.09
N LEU A 118 -2.50 -13.97 -3.09
CA LEU A 118 -1.30 -13.97 -3.93
C LEU A 118 -1.58 -14.01 -5.44
N ASP A 119 -2.80 -14.36 -5.85
CA ASP A 119 -3.21 -14.44 -7.25
C ASP A 119 -3.92 -13.16 -7.70
N GLY A 120 -3.98 -12.15 -6.82
CA GLY A 120 -4.60 -10.86 -7.11
C GLY A 120 -6.11 -10.87 -7.00
N GLU A 121 -6.71 -11.89 -6.39
CA GLU A 121 -8.16 -12.00 -6.21
C GLU A 121 -8.59 -11.31 -4.92
N LEU A 122 -9.67 -10.53 -4.99
CA LEU A 122 -10.27 -9.88 -3.83
C LEU A 122 -10.89 -10.92 -2.89
N VAL A 123 -10.37 -11.02 -1.67
CA VAL A 123 -10.85 -11.97 -0.65
C VAL A 123 -11.70 -11.30 0.44
N ALA A 124 -11.46 -10.02 0.75
CA ALA A 124 -12.22 -9.32 1.79
C ALA A 124 -12.22 -7.80 1.61
N LYS A 125 -13.23 -7.15 2.19
CA LYS A 125 -13.28 -5.70 2.41
C LYS A 125 -13.10 -5.45 3.89
N GLU A 126 -11.90 -5.06 4.28
CA GLU A 126 -11.49 -5.03 5.69
C GLU A 126 -12.01 -3.79 6.40
N LEU A 127 -11.88 -2.60 5.79
CA LEU A 127 -12.21 -1.37 6.49
C LEU A 127 -12.71 -0.32 5.51
N TYR A 128 -13.71 0.45 5.93
CA TYR A 128 -14.17 1.62 5.20
C TYR A 128 -14.24 2.80 6.15
N GLY A 129 -13.60 3.91 5.80
CA GLY A 129 -13.52 5.05 6.71
C GLY A 129 -12.76 6.24 6.15
N LYS A 130 -12.91 7.37 6.82
CA LYS A 130 -12.26 8.62 6.47
C LYS A 130 -10.92 8.71 7.20
N GLY A 131 -9.86 9.08 6.47
CA GLY A 131 -8.56 9.33 7.08
C GLY A 131 -7.88 8.09 7.69
N ILE A 132 -8.15 6.91 7.13
CA ILE A 132 -7.45 5.67 7.49
C ILE A 132 -6.00 5.76 7.02
N ASP A 133 -5.07 5.50 7.93
CA ASP A 133 -3.65 5.53 7.66
C ASP A 133 -3.02 4.25 8.22
N ILE A 134 -2.41 3.47 7.33
CA ILE A 134 -1.62 2.29 7.66
C ILE A 134 -0.22 2.46 7.11
N VAL A 135 0.73 1.83 7.76
CA VAL A 135 2.15 1.87 7.38
C VAL A 135 2.68 0.46 7.18
N GLU A 136 3.92 0.35 6.74
CA GLU A 136 4.62 -0.93 6.77
C GLU A 136 4.65 -1.46 8.21
N HIS A 137 4.53 -2.78 8.38
CA HIS A 137 4.42 -3.44 9.70
C HIS A 137 3.15 -3.12 10.51
N SER A 138 2.10 -2.56 9.89
CA SER A 138 0.79 -2.39 10.54
C SER A 138 -0.01 -3.71 10.69
N LEU A 139 0.34 -4.77 9.98
CA LEU A 139 -0.29 -6.09 10.09
C LEU A 139 0.43 -6.93 11.15
N SER A 140 -0.30 -7.68 11.97
CA SER A 140 0.29 -8.53 13.01
C SER A 140 1.04 -9.71 12.40
N PRO A 141 2.09 -10.24 13.07
CA PRO A 141 2.86 -11.38 12.54
C PRO A 141 2.04 -12.65 12.30
N ASP A 142 0.93 -12.80 13.02
CA ASP A 142 -0.01 -13.92 12.86
C ASP A 142 -1.14 -13.63 11.87
N ASP A 143 -1.10 -12.49 11.18
CA ASP A 143 -2.07 -12.07 10.17
C ASP A 143 -3.54 -12.03 10.64
N ARG A 144 -3.77 -11.90 11.95
CA ARG A 144 -5.13 -11.81 12.51
C ARG A 144 -5.58 -10.38 12.79
N PHE A 145 -4.63 -9.47 12.97
CA PHE A 145 -4.90 -8.11 13.39
C PHE A 145 -4.18 -7.07 12.52
N MET A 146 -4.74 -5.87 12.49
CA MET A 146 -4.17 -4.71 11.85
C MET A 146 -4.23 -3.54 12.82
N VAL A 147 -3.09 -2.89 13.07
CA VAL A 147 -3.04 -1.60 13.76
C VAL A 147 -3.05 -0.48 12.72
N PHE A 148 -3.75 0.60 12.99
CA PHE A 148 -3.91 1.70 12.05
C PHE A 148 -4.24 2.97 12.82
N THR A 149 -4.14 4.13 12.16
CA THR A 149 -4.69 5.37 12.70
C THR A 149 -5.89 5.84 11.90
N ILE A 150 -6.82 6.49 12.59
CA ILE A 150 -7.90 7.26 11.96
C ILE A 150 -7.64 8.73 12.26
N LYS A 151 -7.65 9.53 11.20
CA LYS A 151 -7.63 10.99 11.27
C LYS A 151 -9.07 11.51 11.12
N THR A 152 -9.65 11.99 12.22
CA THR A 152 -10.97 12.65 12.20
C THR A 152 -10.79 14.14 11.86
N PRO A 153 -11.23 14.63 10.69
CA PRO A 153 -11.22 16.06 10.42
C PRO A 153 -12.30 16.76 11.24
N ASN A 154 -11.88 17.73 12.07
CA ASN A 154 -12.79 18.46 12.95
C ASN A 154 -13.65 19.51 12.24
N SER A 155 -13.29 20.03 11.06
CA SER A 155 -14.21 20.84 10.23
C SER A 155 -13.69 21.12 8.80
N TYR A 156 -14.51 21.85 8.02
CA TYR A 156 -14.31 22.26 6.63
C TYR A 156 -13.31 23.42 6.38
N PHE A 157 -12.89 24.19 7.40
CA PHE A 157 -12.06 25.42 7.26
C PHE A 157 -11.04 25.53 8.42
N PRO A 158 -10.04 26.45 8.41
CA PRO A 158 -8.66 26.15 8.82
C PRO A 158 -8.54 25.83 10.33
N ILE A 159 -8.42 24.55 10.69
CA ILE A 159 -8.34 24.11 12.10
C ILE A 159 -6.94 23.57 12.45
N ARG A 160 -6.51 23.97 13.66
CA ARG A 160 -5.43 23.37 14.47
C ARG A 160 -5.58 21.85 14.69
N HIS A 161 -4.49 21.27 15.18
CA HIS A 161 -4.13 19.85 15.29
C HIS A 161 -5.24 18.79 15.31
N PHE A 162 -5.00 17.79 14.47
CA PHE A 162 -5.72 16.51 14.39
C PHE A 162 -5.27 15.63 15.55
N PHE A 163 -6.19 15.09 16.34
CA PHE A 163 -5.86 13.90 17.12
C PHE A 163 -6.00 12.69 16.21
N LYS A 164 -4.87 12.04 15.91
CA LYS A 164 -4.82 10.68 15.41
C LYS A 164 -4.77 9.74 16.61
N ASP A 165 -5.57 8.68 16.57
CA ASP A 165 -5.54 7.61 17.56
C ASP A 165 -5.21 6.28 16.92
N ILE A 166 -4.58 5.40 17.70
CA ILE A 166 -4.31 4.02 17.30
C ILE A 166 -5.60 3.23 17.49
N PHE A 167 -5.94 2.48 16.46
CA PHE A 167 -6.98 1.47 16.47
C PHE A 167 -6.36 0.12 16.11
N ILE A 168 -6.94 -0.94 16.64
CA ILE A 168 -6.68 -2.31 16.22
C ILE A 168 -7.97 -2.88 15.61
N LYS A 169 -7.85 -3.54 14.47
CA LYS A 169 -8.94 -4.26 13.81
C LYS A 169 -8.59 -5.74 13.80
N GLN A 170 -9.56 -6.59 14.12
CA GLN A 170 -9.46 -8.03 13.82
C GLN A 170 -9.91 -8.26 12.36
N LEU A 171 -9.02 -8.83 11.55
CA LEU A 171 -9.29 -9.10 10.13
C LEU A 171 -10.44 -10.10 9.96
N ASN A 172 -11.18 -10.00 8.85
CA ASN A 172 -12.39 -10.80 8.56
C ASN A 172 -13.58 -10.60 9.51
N THR A 173 -13.49 -9.65 10.44
CA THR A 173 -14.59 -9.32 11.36
C THR A 173 -14.88 -7.83 11.31
N ASN A 174 -16.00 -7.40 11.89
CA ASN A 174 -16.29 -5.97 12.08
C ASN A 174 -15.72 -5.42 13.40
N LEU A 175 -14.91 -6.21 14.13
CA LEU A 175 -14.38 -5.79 15.43
C LEU A 175 -13.23 -4.80 15.26
N ILE A 176 -13.40 -3.62 15.84
CA ILE A 176 -12.41 -2.54 15.91
C ILE A 176 -12.35 -2.05 17.36
N THR A 177 -11.14 -1.94 17.91
CA THR A 177 -10.90 -1.44 19.26
C THR A 177 -9.96 -0.24 19.18
N ARG A 178 -10.31 0.84 19.89
CA ARG A 178 -9.45 2.01 20.04
C ARG A 178 -8.43 1.74 21.15
N LEU A 179 -7.15 2.00 20.88
CA LEU A 179 -6.05 1.77 21.83
C LEU A 179 -5.58 3.05 22.52
N THR A 180 -5.70 4.22 21.86
CA THR A 180 -5.28 5.51 22.42
C THR A 180 -6.40 6.55 22.40
N TYR A 181 -6.28 7.60 23.20
CA TYR A 181 -7.27 8.66 23.29
C TYR A 181 -6.63 10.05 23.22
N SER A 182 -6.77 10.72 22.09
CA SER A 182 -6.31 12.09 21.86
C SER A 182 -4.79 12.27 21.99
N GLU A 183 -4.04 11.23 21.62
CA GLU A 183 -2.57 11.19 21.77
C GLU A 183 -1.82 11.77 20.55
N ASN A 184 -2.53 12.04 19.45
CA ASN A 184 -1.94 12.47 18.17
C ASN A 184 -0.76 11.57 17.73
N VAL A 185 -1.03 10.28 17.69
CA VAL A 185 -0.06 9.24 17.32
C VAL A 185 0.16 9.14 15.80
N TYR A 186 1.30 8.60 15.41
CA TYR A 186 1.65 8.36 14.01
C TYR A 186 2.25 6.97 13.85
N ASN A 187 1.98 6.34 12.71
CA ASN A 187 2.67 5.15 12.21
C ASN A 187 2.74 3.98 13.21
N PRO A 188 1.61 3.47 13.74
CA PRO A 188 1.62 2.31 14.62
C PRO A 188 2.08 1.06 13.85
N ILE A 189 3.00 0.33 14.46
CA ILE A 189 3.58 -0.91 13.93
C ILE A 189 3.54 -2.01 14.98
N TRP A 190 3.61 -3.25 14.52
CA TRP A 190 3.96 -4.40 15.34
C TRP A 190 5.49 -4.51 15.45
N LEU A 191 5.97 -4.83 16.65
CA LEU A 191 7.39 -5.08 16.95
C LEU A 191 7.70 -6.57 16.93
#